data_AF-A0A1D8TCC8-F1
#
_entry.id   AF-A0A1D8TCC8-F1
#
_cell.length_a   1.000
_cell.length_b   1.000
_cell.length_c   1.000
_cell.angle_alpha   90.00
_cell.angle_beta   90.00
_cell.angle_gamma   90.00
#
_symmetry.space_group_name_H-M   'P 1'
#
loop_
_entity.id
_entity.type
_entity.pdbx_description
1 polymer ?
#
loop_
_entity_poly.entity_id
_entity_poly.type
_entity_poly.pdbx_seq_one_letter_code
_entity_poly.pdbx_strand_id
1 'polypeptide(L)' 'MAADELEQLSTREHIRTNELRADGTLKRLWRVPGRRELVSLWEARDATALHDALASLPLFPWLDIDAEPLATHPIEQ' A
#
# COMPACT_ATOMS: atom_id res chain seq x y z
N MET A 1 -19.82 6.34 8.49
CA MET A 1 -19.74 4.87 8.39
C MET A 1 -20.08 4.30 9.74
N ALA A 2 -20.97 3.32 9.79
CA ALA A 2 -21.23 2.57 11.01
C ALA A 2 -19.95 1.81 11.44
N ALA A 3 -19.81 1.51 12.72
CA ALA A 3 -18.62 0.83 13.25
C ALA A 3 -18.36 -0.52 12.57
N ASP A 4 -19.44 -1.25 12.26
CA ASP A 4 -19.41 -2.54 11.57
C ASP A 4 -18.86 -2.43 10.13
N GLU A 5 -19.28 -1.39 9.39
CA GLU A 5 -18.78 -1.13 8.03
C GLU A 5 -17.28 -0.82 8.02
N LEU A 6 -16.79 -0.11 9.06
CA LEU A 6 -15.38 0.22 9.19
C LEU A 6 -14.52 -1.02 9.51
N GLU A 7 -15.04 -1.93 10.34
CA GLU A 7 -14.37 -3.18 10.67
C GLU A 7 -14.28 -4.10 9.44
N GLN A 8 -15.36 -4.23 8.68
CA GLN A 8 -15.37 -4.99 7.42
C GLN A 8 -14.40 -4.38 6.39
N LEU A 9 -14.34 -3.05 6.29
CA LEU A 9 -13.42 -2.36 5.40
C LEU A 9 -11.97 -2.60 5.81
N SER A 10 -11.66 -2.49 7.11
CA SER A 10 -10.33 -2.77 7.65
C SER A 10 -9.91 -4.23 7.43
N THR A 11 -10.84 -5.17 7.55
CA THR A 11 -10.57 -6.59 7.33
C THR A 11 -10.22 -6.87 5.86
N ARG A 12 -11.00 -6.33 4.93
CA ARG A 12 -10.73 -6.47 3.49
C ARG A 12 -9.42 -5.78 3.10
N GLU A 13 -9.15 -4.61 3.67
CA GLU A 13 -7.87 -3.90 3.47
C GLU A 13 -6.69 -4.78 3.89
N HIS A 14 -6.78 -5.39 5.07
CA HIS A 14 -5.73 -6.25 5.58
C HIS A 14 -5.52 -7.49 4.70
N ILE A 15 -6.60 -8.12 4.23
CA ILE A 15 -6.52 -9.26 3.30
C ILE A 15 -5.82 -8.84 2.01
N ARG A 16 -6.29 -7.77 1.36
CA ARG A 16 -5.73 -7.31 0.08
C ARG A 16 -4.27 -6.90 0.20
N THR A 17 -3.90 -6.24 1.29
CA THR A 17 -2.52 -5.88 1.59
C THR A 17 -1.64 -7.12 1.71
N ASN A 18 -2.11 -8.19 2.37
CA ASN A 18 -1.34 -9.43 2.49
C ASN A 18 -1.19 -10.16 1.14
N GLU A 19 -2.20 -10.14 0.28
CA GLU A 19 -2.08 -10.68 -1.09
C GLU A 19 -0.98 -9.97 -1.87
N LEU A 20 -0.96 -8.62 -1.83
CA LEU A 20 0.07 -7.80 -2.49
C LEU A 20 1.47 -8.01 -1.89
N ARG A 21 1.57 -8.42 -0.62
CA ARG A 21 2.85 -8.84 -0.05
C ARG A 21 3.28 -10.21 -0.55
N ALA A 22 2.33 -11.13 -0.70
CA ALA A 22 2.60 -12.48 -1.15
C ALA A 22 3.02 -12.54 -2.63
N ASP A 23 2.44 -11.68 -3.48
CA ASP A 23 2.82 -11.55 -4.90
C ASP A 23 4.10 -10.73 -5.12
N GLY A 24 4.60 -10.05 -4.08
CA GLY A 24 5.83 -9.28 -4.11
C GLY A 24 5.69 -7.85 -4.61
N THR A 25 4.49 -7.38 -4.92
CA THR A 25 4.21 -5.99 -5.33
C THR A 25 4.39 -5.02 -4.17
N LEU A 26 3.99 -5.42 -2.95
CA LEU A 26 4.25 -4.70 -1.70
C LEU A 26 5.42 -5.37 -0.95
N LYS A 27 6.58 -4.71 -0.92
CA LYS A 27 7.78 -5.25 -0.26
C LYS A 27 7.75 -5.05 1.25
N ARG A 28 7.46 -3.82 1.69
CA ARG A 28 7.52 -3.44 3.12
C ARG A 28 6.50 -2.37 3.45
N LEU A 29 6.07 -2.36 4.71
CA LEU A 29 5.11 -1.42 5.25
C LEU A 29 5.54 -1.03 6.67
N TRP A 30 5.48 0.25 6.98
CA TRP A 30 5.77 0.82 8.28
C TRP A 30 4.66 1.77 8.71
N ARG A 31 4.43 1.84 10.02
CA ARG A 31 3.55 2.82 10.62
C ARG A 31 4.36 4.02 11.10
N VAL A 32 3.90 5.23 10.81
CA VAL A 32 4.50 6.44 11.36
C VAL A 32 3.97 6.64 12.79
N PRO A 33 4.81 6.58 13.85
CA PRO A 33 4.33 6.73 15.22
C PRO A 33 3.68 8.10 15.46
N GLY A 34 2.54 8.10 16.15
CA GLY A 34 1.80 9.34 16.46
C GLY A 34 1.03 9.94 15.28
N ARG A 35 1.07 9.34 14.08
CA ARG A 35 0.30 9.78 12.92
C ARG A 35 -0.57 8.66 12.36
N ARG A 36 -1.63 9.03 11.64
CA ARG A 36 -2.47 8.07 10.91
C ARG A 36 -1.90 7.80 9.51
N GLU A 37 -0.58 7.76 9.40
CA GLU A 37 0.16 7.64 8.15
C GLU A 37 0.90 6.31 8.10
N LEU A 38 1.16 5.84 6.89
CA LEU A 38 1.98 4.67 6.61
C LEU A 38 3.03 5.04 5.57
N VAL A 39 4.18 4.38 5.65
CA VAL A 39 5.21 4.41 4.62
C VAL A 39 5.32 3.00 4.08
N SER A 40 5.37 2.86 2.76
CA SER A 40 5.37 1.57 2.09
C SER A 40 6.35 1.55 0.93
N LEU A 41 7.07 0.44 0.79
CA LEU A 41 7.95 0.19 -0.34
C LEU A 41 7.25 -0.77 -1.30
N TRP A 42 7.07 -0.32 -2.54
CA TRP A 42 6.40 -1.05 -3.61
C TRP A 42 7.37 -1.35 -4.74
N GLU A 43 7.12 -2.45 -5.45
CA GLU A 43 7.81 -2.80 -6.69
C GLU A 43 6.76 -3.11 -7.75
N ALA A 44 6.82 -2.39 -8.86
CA ALA A 44 5.93 -2.56 -9.99
C ALA A 44 6.70 -2.34 -11.28
N ARG A 45 6.21 -2.94 -12.37
CA ARG A 45 6.79 -2.80 -13.71
C ARG A 45 6.79 -1.37 -14.24
N ASP A 46 5.79 -0.59 -13.87
CA ASP A 46 5.56 0.79 -14.31
C ASP A 46 4.56 1.49 -13.38
N ALA A 47 4.37 2.80 -13.59
CA ALA A 47 3.47 3.62 -12.77
C ALA A 47 2.00 3.18 -12.86
N THR A 48 1.57 2.62 -14.00
CA THR A 48 0.20 2.13 -14.17
C THR A 48 -0.03 0.89 -13.30
N ALA A 49 0.89 -0.06 -13.33
CA ALA A 49 0.80 -1.25 -12.48
C ALA A 49 0.83 -0.90 -10.98
N LEU A 50 1.61 0.11 -10.58
CA LEU A 50 1.57 0.63 -9.21
C LEU A 50 0.20 1.23 -8.88
N HIS A 51 -0.35 2.06 -9.78
CA HIS A 51 -1.66 2.66 -9.59
C HIS A 51 -2.76 1.60 -9.47
N ASP A 52 -2.76 0.58 -10.33
CA ASP A 52 -3.75 -0.50 -10.29
C ASP A 52 -3.66 -1.29 -8.96
N ALA A 53 -2.45 -1.53 -8.46
CA ALA A 53 -2.24 -2.18 -7.17
C ALA A 53 -2.79 -1.33 -6.01
N LEU A 54 -2.50 -0.02 -6.00
CA LEU A 54 -3.02 0.91 -5.00
C LEU A 54 -4.55 1.06 -5.09
N ALA A 55 -5.09 1.20 -6.31
CA ALA A 55 -6.52 1.32 -6.58
C ALA A 55 -7.31 0.06 -6.17
N SER A 56 -6.64 -1.09 -6.10
CA SER A 56 -7.25 -2.33 -5.61
C SER A 56 -7.46 -2.37 -4.09
N LEU A 57 -6.83 -1.46 -3.33
CA LEU A 57 -7.02 -1.37 -1.89
C LEU A 57 -8.43 -0.86 -1.58
N PRO A 58 -9.20 -1.57 -0.72
CA PRO A 58 -10.51 -1.09 -0.27
C PRO A 58 -10.49 0.34 0.30
N LEU A 59 -9.41 0.76 0.97
CA LEU A 59 -9.29 2.11 1.52
C LEU A 59 -8.90 3.18 0.50
N PHE A 60 -8.52 2.81 -0.73
CA PHE A 60 -8.00 3.74 -1.75
C PHE A 60 -8.81 5.05 -1.91
N PRO A 61 -10.16 5.04 -1.92
CA PRO A 61 -10.95 6.27 -2.05
C PRO A 61 -10.77 7.30 -0.93
N TRP A 62 -10.18 6.90 0.20
CA TRP A 62 -9.96 7.74 1.38
C TRP A 62 -8.48 7.97 1.70
N LEU A 63 -7.56 7.42 0.89
CA LEU A 63 -6.13 7.61 1.10
C LEU A 63 -5.65 8.84 0.33
N ASP A 64 -4.79 9.61 0.96
CA ASP A 64 -3.93 10.58 0.30
C ASP A 64 -2.57 9.91 0.09
N ILE A 65 -2.13 9.80 -1.17
CA ILE A 65 -0.99 8.99 -1.56
C ILE A 65 0.00 9.86 -2.32
N ASP A 66 1.19 9.99 -1.74
CA ASP A 66 2.37 10.51 -2.42
C ASP A 66 3.26 9.34 -2.86
N ALA A 67 3.61 9.29 -4.14
CA ALA A 67 4.39 8.20 -4.73
C ALA A 67 5.68 8.74 -5.35
N GLU A 68 6.81 8.44 -4.71
CA GLU A 68 8.14 8.82 -5.17
C GLU A 68 8.86 7.64 -5.85
N PRO A 69 9.25 7.75 -7.13
CA PRO A 69 10.01 6.70 -7.80
C PRO A 69 11.44 6.65 -7.28
N LEU A 70 11.91 5.44 -6.92
CA LEU A 70 13.25 5.22 -6.40
C LEU A 70 14.15 4.58 -7.48
N ALA A 71 15.37 5.07 -7.61
CA ALA A 71 16.41 4.42 -8.41
C ALA A 71 17.21 3.43 -7.55
N THR A 72 17.63 2.31 -8.15
CA THR A 72 18.52 1.35 -7.47
C THR A 72 19.87 2.00 -7.20
N HIS A 73 20.27 2.05 -5.94
CA HIS A 73 21.58 2.55 -5.56
C HIS A 73 22.68 1.56 -6.03
N PRO A 74 23.84 2.01 -6.55
CA PRO A 74 24.89 1.13 -7.06
C PRO A 74 25.45 0.09 -6.05
N ILE A 75 25.21 0.28 -4.75
CA ILE A 75 25.62 -0.66 -3.68
C ILE A 75 24.60 -1.79 -3.50
N GLU A 76 23.35 -1.60 -3.92
CA GLU A 76 22.29 -2.61 -3.86
C GLU A 76 22.30 -3.54 -5.10
N GLN A 77 23.29 -3.40 -6.00
CA GLN A 77 23.50 -4.27 -7.16
C GLN A 77 24.21 -5.58 -6.81
#